data_AF-A0AAX2SDL5-F1
#
_entry.id   AF-A0AAX2SDL5-F1
#
_cell.length_a   1.000
_cell.length_b   1.000
_cell.length_c   1.000
_cell.angle_alpha   90.00
_cell.angle_beta   90.00
_cell.angle_gamma   90.00
#
_symmetry.space_group_name_H-M   'P 1'
#
loop_
_entity.id
_entity.type
_entity.pdbx_description
1 polymer ?
#
loop_
_entity_poly.entity_id
_entity_poly.type
_entity_poly.pdbx_seq_one_letter_code
_entity_poly.pdbx_strand_id
1 'polypeptide(L)'
;MSPRRLYRTAATAEAVTWTLLIFGMLAKYVLHAGDLPVRLGGGIHGFVFLSYCVSTVVVWTDRRWPAGTGVLGLVLSAVPFATVPFERHVERRGLLSDSWRVAPAGTLPEHDDDARPAGAAASPPRGAGTGEAARPGDAAGADTGSVAGREPARTPAEKLLAVILRWPVLCGLALLVLVALLFAVLLTAGPPTQWFS
;
A
#
# COMPACT_ATOMS: atom_id res chain seq x y z
N MET A 1 -7.54 6.46 -1.34
CA MET A 1 -6.39 5.78 -1.99
C MET A 1 -6.48 4.30 -1.68
N SER A 2 -6.21 3.41 -2.65
CA SER A 2 -6.14 1.96 -2.42
C SER A 2 -4.85 1.54 -1.70
N PRO A 3 -4.82 0.39 -0.99
CA PRO A 3 -3.60 -0.14 -0.37
C PRO A 3 -2.46 -0.26 -1.38
N ARG A 4 -2.78 -0.73 -2.59
CA ARG A 4 -1.83 -0.85 -3.70
C ARG A 4 -1.20 0.49 -4.07
N ARG A 5 -2.00 1.56 -4.24
CA ARG A 5 -1.49 2.89 -4.58
C ARG A 5 -0.65 3.49 -3.47
N LEU A 6 -1.03 3.31 -2.21
CA LEU A 6 -0.24 3.77 -1.07
C LEU A 6 1.14 3.09 -1.06
N TYR A 7 1.16 1.76 -1.17
CA TYR A 7 2.40 0.97 -1.09
C TYR A 7 3.35 1.27 -2.24
N ARG A 8 2.82 1.37 -3.47
CA ARG A 8 3.58 1.73 -4.66
C ARG A 8 4.14 3.16 -4.62
N THR A 9 3.35 4.12 -4.11
CA THR A 9 3.80 5.50 -3.94
C THR A 9 4.92 5.58 -2.92
N ALA A 10 4.79 4.88 -1.79
CA ALA A 10 5.83 4.82 -0.75
C ALA A 10 7.14 4.21 -1.29
N ALA A 11 7.06 3.06 -1.99
CA ALA A 11 8.23 2.41 -2.58
C ALA A 11 8.92 3.29 -3.65
N THR A 12 8.13 3.97 -4.49
CA THR A 12 8.67 4.87 -5.52
C THR A 12 9.34 6.09 -4.89
N ALA A 13 8.69 6.69 -3.88
CA ALA A 13 9.27 7.80 -3.13
C ALA A 13 10.60 7.40 -2.50
N GLU A 14 10.68 6.21 -1.89
CA GLU A 14 11.91 5.69 -1.29
C GLU A 14 13.03 5.45 -2.32
N ALA A 15 12.72 4.92 -3.49
CA ALA A 15 13.71 4.77 -4.57
C ALA A 15 14.26 6.12 -5.06
N VAL A 16 13.38 7.14 -5.16
CA VAL A 16 13.78 8.51 -5.50
C VAL A 16 14.66 9.11 -4.41
N THR A 17 14.31 8.92 -3.13
CA THR A 17 15.13 9.47 -2.04
C THR A 17 16.47 8.75 -1.87
N TRP A 18 16.53 7.44 -2.11
CA TRP A 18 17.81 6.71 -2.23
C TRP A 18 18.69 7.31 -3.32
N THR A 19 18.11 7.62 -4.48
CA THR A 19 18.84 8.25 -5.59
C THR A 19 19.38 9.62 -5.17
N LEU A 20 18.56 10.47 -4.53
CA LEU A 20 18.99 11.76 -4.00
C LEU A 20 20.11 11.63 -2.97
N LEU A 21 20.05 10.63 -2.09
CA LEU A 21 21.08 10.37 -1.08
C LEU A 21 22.40 9.95 -1.72
N ILE A 22 22.36 9.05 -2.72
CA ILE A 22 23.53 8.62 -3.48
C ILE A 22 24.15 9.81 -4.23
N PHE A 23 23.34 10.64 -4.89
CA PHE A 23 23.82 11.87 -5.52
C PHE A 23 24.42 12.85 -4.51
N GLY A 24 23.80 13.00 -3.34
CA GLY A 24 24.34 13.81 -2.26
C GLY A 24 25.71 13.29 -1.80
N MET A 25 25.86 11.97 -1.69
CA MET A 25 27.12 11.34 -1.32
C MET A 25 28.19 11.52 -2.40
N LEU A 26 27.82 11.39 -3.67
CA LEU A 26 28.71 11.66 -4.79
C LEU A 26 29.15 13.13 -4.81
N ALA A 27 28.23 14.07 -4.61
CA ALA A 27 28.53 15.49 -4.53
C ALA A 27 29.51 15.80 -3.38
N LYS A 28 29.33 15.17 -2.21
CA LYS A 28 30.24 15.35 -1.07
C LYS A 28 31.62 14.74 -1.32
N TYR A 29 31.69 13.47 -1.71
CA TYR A 29 32.96 12.73 -1.73
C TYR A 29 33.73 12.83 -3.04
N VAL A 30 33.06 13.06 -4.18
CA VAL A 30 33.72 13.19 -5.48
C VAL A 30 33.83 14.65 -5.88
N LEU A 31 32.74 15.41 -5.80
CA LEU A 31 32.72 16.82 -6.19
C LEU A 31 33.17 17.77 -5.07
N HIS A 32 33.40 17.26 -3.85
CA HIS A 32 33.82 18.04 -2.69
C HIS A 32 32.90 19.24 -2.39
N ALA A 33 31.61 19.12 -2.72
CA ALA A 33 30.61 20.19 -2.63
C ALA A 33 30.08 20.48 -1.21
N GLY A 34 30.78 19.99 -0.17
CA GLY A 34 30.39 20.12 1.23
C GLY A 34 29.25 19.19 1.67
N ASP A 35 28.76 19.42 2.89
CA ASP A 35 27.84 18.50 3.58
C ASP A 35 26.35 18.76 3.30
N LEU A 36 26.02 19.91 2.71
CA LEU A 36 24.63 20.34 2.51
C LEU A 36 23.81 19.33 1.68
N PRO A 37 24.29 18.79 0.53
CA PRO A 37 23.53 17.84 -0.28
C PRO A 37 23.21 16.55 0.49
N VAL A 38 24.16 16.07 1.31
CA VAL A 38 24.02 14.86 2.13
C VAL A 38 23.06 15.10 3.28
N ARG A 39 23.09 16.27 3.92
CA ARG A 39 22.15 16.62 4.99
C ARG A 39 20.72 16.71 4.48
N LEU A 40 20.50 17.34 3.32
CA LEU A 40 19.18 17.42 2.69
C LEU A 40 18.70 16.05 2.20
N GLY A 41 19.52 15.35 1.41
CA GLY A 41 19.21 14.02 0.89
C GLY A 41 18.98 13.00 2.00
N GLY A 42 19.83 13.00 3.03
CA GLY A 42 19.72 12.17 4.22
C GLY A 42 18.45 12.42 5.02
N GLY A 43 18.11 13.69 5.29
CA GLY A 43 16.90 14.04 6.01
C GLY A 43 15.62 13.64 5.27
N ILE A 44 15.54 13.95 3.98
CA ILE A 44 14.41 13.58 3.12
C ILE A 44 14.29 12.04 3.03
N HIS A 45 15.41 11.34 2.84
CA HIS A 45 15.44 9.89 2.77
C HIS A 45 14.97 9.25 4.07
N GLY A 46 15.50 9.66 5.23
CA GLY A 46 15.12 9.12 6.53
C GLY A 46 13.62 9.27 6.83
N PHE A 47 13.03 10.42 6.48
CA PHE A 47 11.59 10.64 6.64
C PHE A 47 10.74 9.70 5.76
N VAL A 48 11.13 9.55 4.49
CA VAL A 48 10.41 8.67 3.55
C VAL A 48 10.58 7.19 3.93
N PHE A 49 11.77 6.78 4.36
CA PHE A 49 12.05 5.43 4.86
C PHE A 49 11.15 5.07 6.06
N LEU A 50 11.02 5.96 7.05
CA LEU A 50 10.12 5.74 8.19
C LEU A 50 8.65 5.65 7.75
N SER A 51 8.23 6.52 6.83
CA SER A 51 6.89 6.50 6.25
C SER A 51 6.58 5.16 5.57
N TYR A 52 7.54 4.59 4.84
CA TYR A 52 7.43 3.26 4.23
C TYR A 52 7.30 2.15 5.27
N CYS A 53 8.13 2.19 6.32
CA CYS A 53 8.09 1.19 7.40
C CYS A 53 6.71 1.14 8.07
N VAL A 54 6.17 2.31 8.44
CA VAL A 54 4.84 2.33 9.09
C VAL A 54 3.74 1.93 8.10
N SER A 55 3.80 2.38 6.84
CA SER A 55 2.86 1.94 5.80
C SER A 55 2.88 0.41 5.61
N THR A 56 4.07 -0.20 5.65
CA THR A 56 4.25 -1.65 5.61
C THR A 56 3.57 -2.34 6.79
N VAL A 57 3.72 -1.83 8.01
CA VAL A 57 3.04 -2.38 9.20
C VAL A 57 1.52 -2.25 9.09
N VAL A 58 1.01 -1.10 8.61
CA VAL A 58 -0.43 -0.89 8.41
C VAL A 58 -0.99 -1.88 7.39
N VAL A 59 -0.36 -1.99 6.22
CA VAL A 59 -0.80 -2.93 5.16
C VAL A 59 -0.66 -4.37 5.62
N TRP A 60 0.43 -4.72 6.31
CA TRP A 60 0.63 -6.04 6.88
C TRP A 60 -0.50 -6.40 7.85
N THR A 61 -0.89 -5.46 8.70
CA THR A 61 -1.97 -5.67 9.69
C THR A 61 -3.34 -5.78 9.00
N ASP A 62 -3.65 -4.92 8.02
CA ASP A 62 -4.92 -4.95 7.27
C ASP A 62 -5.07 -6.24 6.45
N ARG A 63 -4.01 -6.63 5.76
CA ARG A 63 -3.99 -7.79 4.86
C ARG A 63 -3.64 -9.11 5.55
N ARG A 64 -3.34 -9.07 6.86
CA ARG A 64 -2.93 -10.21 7.69
C ARG A 64 -1.86 -11.09 7.02
N TRP A 65 -0.84 -10.46 6.46
CA TRP A 65 0.26 -11.22 5.85
C TRP A 65 0.94 -12.12 6.90
N PRO A 66 1.46 -13.30 6.49
CA PRO A 66 2.32 -14.08 7.37
C PRO A 66 3.52 -13.25 7.80
N ALA A 67 3.96 -13.45 9.05
CA ALA A 67 4.95 -12.57 9.67
C ALA A 67 6.26 -12.42 8.87
N GLY A 68 6.68 -13.50 8.19
CA GLY A 68 7.85 -13.48 7.32
C GLY A 68 7.75 -12.47 6.18
N THR A 69 6.57 -12.22 5.60
CA THR A 69 6.40 -11.23 4.52
C THR A 69 6.56 -9.81 5.04
N GLY A 70 5.97 -9.50 6.20
CA GLY A 70 6.08 -8.18 6.82
C GLY A 70 7.50 -7.86 7.26
N VAL A 71 8.15 -8.82 7.94
CA VAL A 71 9.56 -8.70 8.36
C VAL A 71 10.47 -8.55 7.15
N LEU A 72 10.27 -9.35 6.09
CA LEU A 72 11.06 -9.22 4.87
C LEU A 72 10.91 -7.83 4.25
N GLY A 73 9.69 -7.26 4.21
CA GLY A 73 9.47 -5.90 3.73
C GLY A 73 10.21 -4.83 4.54
N LEU A 74 10.23 -4.96 5.87
CA LEU A 74 10.97 -4.06 6.76
C LEU A 74 12.50 -4.23 6.66
N VAL A 75 12.98 -5.45 6.42
CA VAL A 75 14.42 -5.68 6.21
C VAL A 75 14.85 -5.11 4.86
N LEU A 76 14.04 -5.30 3.82
CA LEU A 76 14.36 -4.82 2.48
C LEU A 76 14.22 -3.30 2.34
N SER A 77 13.52 -2.60 3.23
CA SER A 77 13.53 -1.12 3.23
C SER A 77 14.90 -0.54 3.54
N ALA A 78 15.73 -1.25 4.32
CA ALA A 78 17.09 -0.81 4.59
C ALA A 78 18.03 -1.02 3.38
N VAL A 79 17.64 -1.82 2.39
CA VAL A 79 18.47 -2.16 1.24
C VAL A 79 18.12 -1.23 0.06
N PRO A 80 19.09 -0.48 -0.51
CA PRO A 80 18.83 0.43 -1.61
C PRO A 80 18.11 -0.25 -2.77
N PHE A 81 17.05 0.39 -3.27
CA PHE A 81 16.22 -0.07 -4.38
C PHE A 81 15.50 -1.41 -4.19
N ALA A 82 15.66 -2.11 -3.05
CA ALA A 82 15.09 -3.44 -2.84
C ALA A 82 13.58 -3.40 -2.53
N THR A 83 13.03 -2.25 -2.16
CA THR A 83 11.59 -2.09 -1.92
C THR A 83 10.76 -2.14 -3.21
N VAL A 84 11.34 -1.76 -4.35
CA VAL A 84 10.70 -1.86 -5.66
C VAL A 84 10.49 -3.31 -6.11
N PRO A 85 11.51 -4.20 -6.15
CA PRO A 85 11.29 -5.61 -6.50
C PRO A 85 10.45 -6.34 -5.46
N PHE A 86 10.54 -5.97 -4.17
CA PHE A 86 9.67 -6.52 -3.13
C PHE A 86 8.21 -6.16 -3.36
N GLU A 87 7.91 -4.89 -3.64
CA GLU A 87 6.55 -4.42 -3.94
C GLU A 87 5.98 -5.16 -5.16
N ARG A 88 6.74 -5.24 -6.25
CA ARG A 88 6.36 -6.03 -7.43
C ARG A 88 6.14 -7.50 -7.11
N HIS A 89 6.93 -8.09 -6.21
CA HIS A 89 6.75 -9.48 -5.80
C HIS A 89 5.45 -9.70 -5.03
N VAL A 90 5.15 -8.83 -4.07
CA VAL A 90 3.93 -8.87 -3.27
C VAL A 90 2.69 -8.60 -4.13
N GLU A 91 2.78 -7.66 -5.07
CA GLU A 91 1.75 -7.36 -6.06
C GLU A 91 1.47 -8.57 -6.97
N ARG A 92 2.52 -9.19 -7.54
CA ARG A 92 2.40 -10.41 -8.37
C ARG A 92 1.77 -11.58 -7.61
N ARG A 93 1.93 -11.66 -6.29
CA ARG A 93 1.29 -12.69 -5.46
C ARG A 93 -0.15 -12.35 -5.06
N GLY A 94 -0.73 -11.26 -5.58
CA GLY A 94 -2.11 -10.87 -5.28
C GLY A 94 -2.33 -10.44 -3.83
N LEU A 95 -1.26 -10.09 -3.11
CA LEU A 95 -1.34 -9.74 -1.69
C LEU A 95 -1.85 -8.30 -1.45
N LEU A 96 -1.82 -7.45 -2.49
CA LEU A 96 -2.34 -6.09 -2.52
C LEU A 96 -3.68 -6.06 -3.27
N SER A 97 -4.72 -5.50 -2.65
CA SER A 97 -6.04 -5.29 -3.25
C SER A 97 -6.25 -3.83 -3.64
N ASP A 98 -7.15 -3.60 -4.60
CA ASP A 98 -7.55 -2.25 -5.01
C ASP A 98 -8.56 -1.62 -4.02
N SER A 99 -9.15 -2.41 -3.13
CA SER A 99 -10.00 -1.96 -2.03
C SER A 99 -9.42 -2.37 -0.66
N TRP A 100 -9.68 -1.54 0.35
CA TRP A 100 -9.36 -1.86 1.74
C TRP A 100 -10.32 -2.93 2.27
N ARG A 101 -9.80 -3.94 3.00
CA ARG A 101 -10.65 -5.00 3.58
C ARG A 101 -11.61 -4.43 4.62
N VAL A 102 -11.09 -3.54 5.46
CA VAL A 102 -11.87 -2.75 6.40
C VAL A 102 -12.22 -1.47 5.63
N ALA A 103 -13.50 -1.24 5.29
CA ALA A 103 -13.98 0.00 4.66
C ALA A 103 -14.88 0.77 5.64
N PRO A 104 -14.92 2.12 5.62
CA PRO A 104 -15.85 2.86 6.46
C PRO A 104 -17.29 2.51 6.04
N ALA A 105 -18.15 2.18 7.01
CA ALA A 105 -19.57 1.95 6.75
C ALA A 105 -20.18 3.24 6.17
N GLY A 106 -20.40 3.27 4.84
CA GLY A 106 -20.95 4.41 4.13
C GLY A 106 -20.33 4.72 2.76
N THR A 107 -19.21 4.12 2.38
CA THR A 107 -18.75 4.16 0.98
C THR A 107 -19.25 2.92 0.26
N LEU A 108 -20.38 3.04 -0.45
CA LEU A 108 -20.69 2.08 -1.49
C LEU A 108 -19.50 2.06 -2.46
N PRO A 109 -18.99 0.88 -2.86
CA PRO A 109 -18.03 0.84 -3.94
C PRO A 109 -18.70 1.44 -5.17
N GLU A 110 -18.20 2.60 -5.61
CA GLU A 110 -18.36 3.02 -6.98
C GLU A 110 -17.76 1.88 -7.81
N HIS A 111 -18.64 1.16 -8.52
CA HIS A 111 -18.23 0.17 -9.49
C HIS A 111 -17.60 0.97 -10.62
N ASP A 112 -16.29 1.19 -10.51
CA ASP A 112 -15.52 1.86 -11.56
C ASP A 112 -15.42 0.85 -12.71
N ASP A 113 -16.41 0.92 -13.61
CA ASP A 113 -16.56 0.09 -14.82
C ASP A 113 -15.42 0.32 -15.85
N ASP A 114 -14.38 1.07 -15.50
CA ASP A 114 -13.33 1.55 -16.41
C ASP A 114 -12.13 0.60 -16.60
N ALA A 115 -12.22 -0.64 -16.13
CA ALA A 115 -11.28 -1.69 -16.50
C ALA A 115 -11.93 -2.75 -17.38
N ARG A 116 -12.25 -2.38 -18.62
CA ARG A 116 -12.48 -3.33 -19.72
C ARG A 116 -11.15 -3.64 -20.43
N PRO A 117 -10.44 -4.75 -20.14
CA PRO A 117 -9.50 -5.31 -21.09
C PRO A 117 -10.25 -6.34 -21.94
N ALA A 118 -10.89 -5.91 -23.02
CA ALA A 118 -11.48 -6.83 -24.00
C ALA A 118 -10.81 -6.69 -25.36
N GLY A 119 -9.49 -6.91 -25.37
CA GLY A 119 -8.79 -7.41 -26.56
C GLY A 119 -8.76 -8.94 -26.50
N ALA A 120 -9.88 -9.60 -26.84
CA ALA A 120 -9.93 -11.02 -27.22
C ALA A 120 -11.39 -11.44 -27.50
N ALA A 121 -11.83 -11.35 -28.76
CA ALA A 121 -12.70 -12.34 -29.38
C ALA A 121 -12.90 -11.96 -30.85
N ALA A 122 -12.12 -12.61 -31.71
CA ALA A 122 -12.43 -12.73 -33.12
C ALA A 122 -13.79 -13.44 -33.32
N SER A 123 -14.62 -12.93 -34.23
CA SER A 123 -15.66 -13.72 -34.93
C SER A 123 -15.00 -14.85 -35.76
N PRO A 124 -15.69 -15.87 -36.35
CA PRO A 124 -17.14 -16.15 -36.56
C PRO A 124 -17.48 -17.67 -36.30
N PRO A 125 -18.60 -18.33 -36.77
CA PRO A 125 -19.71 -17.90 -37.63
C PRO A 125 -21.15 -18.13 -37.11
N ARG A 126 -22.07 -17.34 -37.65
CA ARG A 126 -23.53 -17.51 -37.53
C ARG A 126 -23.99 -18.65 -38.45
N GLY A 127 -24.45 -19.74 -37.86
CA GLY A 127 -25.33 -20.73 -38.48
C GLY A 127 -26.80 -20.46 -38.10
N ALA A 128 -27.69 -20.76 -39.02
CA ALA A 128 -29.14 -20.54 -38.97
C ALA A 128 -29.91 -21.53 -38.06
N GLY A 129 -31.12 -21.14 -37.64
CA GLY A 129 -32.15 -22.01 -37.03
C GLY A 129 -32.88 -21.31 -35.87
N THR A 130 -33.99 -20.60 -36.09
CA THR A 130 -35.39 -21.08 -35.94
C THR A 130 -35.84 -21.42 -34.52
N GLY A 131 -36.79 -20.63 -34.00
CA GLY A 131 -37.93 -21.13 -33.21
C GLY A 131 -37.86 -21.01 -31.69
N GLU A 132 -39.05 -20.73 -31.13
CA GLU A 132 -39.51 -21.10 -29.78
C GLU A 132 -39.48 -20.06 -28.64
N ALA A 133 -40.54 -19.26 -28.66
CA ALA A 133 -41.53 -19.04 -27.60
C ALA A 133 -41.10 -18.73 -26.14
N ALA A 134 -41.63 -17.59 -25.68
CA ALA A 134 -41.75 -17.22 -24.28
C ALA A 134 -42.54 -18.26 -23.44
N ARG A 135 -42.08 -18.51 -22.21
CA ARG A 135 -42.94 -18.96 -21.11
C ARG A 135 -42.86 -17.97 -19.94
N PRO A 136 -43.99 -17.42 -19.47
CA PRO A 136 -44.08 -16.69 -18.23
C PRO A 136 -44.48 -17.62 -17.09
N GLY A 137 -43.79 -17.52 -15.95
CA GLY A 137 -44.15 -18.23 -14.73
C GLY A 137 -42.93 -18.85 -14.06
N ASP A 138 -42.26 -18.07 -13.21
CA ASP A 138 -41.76 -18.49 -11.91
C ASP A 138 -41.25 -17.25 -11.18
N ALA A 139 -42.19 -16.56 -10.53
CA ALA A 139 -41.88 -15.66 -9.44
C ALA A 139 -41.59 -16.51 -8.20
N ALA A 140 -40.33 -16.83 -7.91
CA ALA A 140 -39.89 -17.24 -6.58
C ALA A 140 -38.37 -17.29 -6.51
N GLY A 141 -37.80 -16.51 -5.58
CA GLY A 141 -36.39 -16.63 -5.21
C GLY A 141 -35.49 -15.71 -6.01
N ALA A 142 -35.57 -14.41 -5.71
CA ALA A 142 -34.34 -13.64 -5.67
C ALA A 142 -33.41 -14.38 -4.70
N ASP A 143 -32.51 -15.19 -5.25
CA ASP A 143 -31.27 -15.59 -4.59
C ASP A 143 -30.51 -14.28 -4.37
N THR A 144 -30.89 -13.56 -3.31
CA THR A 144 -29.97 -12.68 -2.60
C THR A 144 -28.93 -13.60 -2.00
N GLY A 145 -28.10 -14.15 -2.89
CA GLY A 145 -26.97 -14.97 -2.59
C GLY A 145 -26.25 -14.26 -1.48
N SER A 146 -26.37 -14.86 -0.29
CA SER A 146 -25.58 -14.65 0.90
C SER A 146 -24.60 -13.51 0.71
N VAL A 147 -24.93 -12.33 1.25
CA VAL A 147 -23.93 -11.28 1.51
C VAL A 147 -22.87 -11.96 2.36
N ALA A 148 -21.89 -12.54 1.67
CA ALA A 148 -20.88 -13.40 2.25
C ALA A 148 -20.29 -12.61 3.41
N GLY A 149 -20.43 -13.20 4.60
CA GLY A 149 -20.30 -12.52 5.87
C GLY A 149 -19.14 -11.53 5.87
N ARG A 150 -19.47 -10.24 5.99
CA ARG A 150 -18.54 -9.22 6.46
C ARG A 150 -18.17 -9.60 7.89
N GLU A 151 -17.10 -10.39 8.04
CA GLU A 151 -16.54 -10.81 9.32
C GLU A 151 -16.31 -9.56 10.20
N PRO A 152 -17.01 -9.41 11.33
CA PRO A 152 -16.79 -8.29 12.24
C PRO A 152 -15.36 -8.35 12.79
N ALA A 153 -14.74 -7.19 12.98
CA ALA A 153 -13.41 -7.03 13.56
C ALA A 153 -13.28 -7.81 14.88
N ARG A 154 -12.53 -8.92 14.88
CA ARG A 154 -12.35 -9.80 16.06
C ARG A 154 -11.10 -9.45 16.86
N THR A 155 -10.10 -8.80 16.25
CA THR A 155 -8.78 -8.52 16.86
C THR A 155 -8.60 -7.05 17.27
N PRO A 156 -7.75 -6.72 18.27
CA PRO A 156 -7.46 -5.33 18.65
C PRO A 156 -6.87 -4.52 17.50
N ALA A 157 -6.07 -5.17 16.66
CA ALA A 157 -5.58 -4.63 15.39
C ALA A 157 -6.71 -4.23 14.43
N GLU A 158 -7.76 -5.05 14.31
CA GLU A 158 -8.92 -4.73 13.48
C GLU A 158 -9.80 -3.62 14.06
N LYS A 159 -9.88 -3.49 15.40
CA LYS A 159 -10.55 -2.35 16.03
C LYS A 159 -9.78 -1.05 15.77
N LEU A 160 -8.45 -1.10 15.86
CA LEU A 160 -7.58 0.02 15.52
C LEU A 160 -7.73 0.38 14.03
N LEU A 161 -7.75 -0.62 13.13
CA LEU A 161 -7.99 -0.43 11.69
C LEU A 161 -9.38 0.13 11.40
N ALA A 162 -10.42 -0.34 12.10
CA ALA A 162 -11.78 0.16 11.93
C ALA A 162 -11.87 1.63 12.36
N VAL A 163 -11.24 2.02 13.48
CA VAL A 163 -11.11 3.42 13.89
C VAL A 163 -10.29 4.21 12.88
N ILE A 164 -9.21 3.60 12.36
CA ILE A 164 -8.33 4.23 11.37
C ILE A 164 -9.08 4.59 10.09
N LEU A 165 -9.94 3.69 9.64
CA LEU A 165 -10.75 3.87 8.45
C LEU A 165 -12.00 4.72 8.63
N ARG A 166 -12.48 4.91 9.86
CA ARG A 166 -13.58 5.84 10.13
C ARG A 166 -13.21 7.29 9.82
N TRP A 167 -11.92 7.63 9.85
CA TRP A 167 -11.42 8.97 9.60
C TRP A 167 -10.12 8.91 8.78
N PRO A 168 -10.19 8.62 7.47
CA PRO A 168 -9.01 8.36 6.65
C PRO A 168 -8.04 9.56 6.63
N VAL A 169 -8.57 10.78 6.68
CA VAL A 169 -7.77 12.01 6.75
C VAL A 169 -7.09 12.16 8.11
N LEU A 170 -7.81 11.95 9.21
CA LEU A 170 -7.22 12.04 10.56
C LEU A 170 -6.17 10.97 10.77
N CYS A 171 -6.30 9.80 10.16
CA CYS A 171 -5.29 8.75 10.28
C CYS A 171 -4.09 8.97 9.38
N GLY A 172 -4.30 9.52 8.18
CA GLY A 172 -3.19 10.05 7.39
C GLY A 172 -2.41 11.12 8.16
N LEU A 173 -3.11 12.04 8.82
CA LEU A 173 -2.51 13.06 9.68
C LEU A 173 -1.83 12.48 10.91
N ALA A 174 -2.48 11.55 11.63
CA ALA A 174 -1.91 10.91 12.81
C ALA A 174 -0.69 10.07 12.47
N LEU A 175 -0.70 9.37 11.32
CA LEU A 175 0.45 8.66 10.78
C LEU A 175 1.59 9.63 10.46
N LEU A 176 1.28 10.74 9.78
CA LEU A 176 2.26 11.78 9.47
C LEU A 176 2.86 12.39 10.75
N VAL A 177 2.04 12.68 11.75
CA VAL A 177 2.47 13.17 13.06
C VAL A 177 3.34 12.13 13.77
N LEU A 178 2.93 10.86 13.79
CA LEU A 178 3.73 9.77 14.38
C LEU A 178 5.11 9.67 13.72
N VAL A 179 5.16 9.67 12.38
CA VAL A 179 6.42 9.62 11.64
C VAL A 179 7.27 10.85 11.92
N ALA A 180 6.68 12.05 11.92
CA ALA A 180 7.39 13.28 12.23
C ALA A 180 7.96 13.27 13.65
N LEU A 181 7.20 12.77 14.64
CA LEU A 181 7.65 12.63 16.02
C LEU A 181 8.78 11.60 16.15
N LEU A 182 8.64 10.42 15.54
CA LEU A 182 9.69 9.40 15.52
C LEU A 182 10.97 9.97 14.90
N PHE A 183 10.85 10.60 13.73
CA PHE A 183 11.98 11.22 13.04
C PHE A 183 12.63 12.31 13.88
N ALA A 184 11.85 13.18 14.52
CA ALA A 184 12.37 14.22 15.41
C ALA A 184 13.12 13.63 16.61
N VAL A 185 12.59 12.59 17.25
CA VAL A 185 13.26 11.87 18.34
C VAL A 185 14.55 11.22 17.86
N LEU A 186 14.55 10.60 16.68
CA LEU A 186 15.76 10.01 16.08
C LEU A 186 16.83 11.06 15.77
N LEU A 187 16.43 12.28 15.37
CA LEU A 187 17.37 13.39 15.16
C LEU A 187 17.95 13.92 16.46
N THR A 188 17.18 13.97 17.55
CA THR A 188 17.66 14.46 18.86
C THR A 188 18.49 13.42 19.60
N ALA A 189 18.22 12.13 19.42
CA ALA A 189 18.97 11.04 20.03
C ALA A 189 20.44 10.96 19.55
N GLY A 190 20.77 11.59 18.42
CA GLY A 190 22.12 11.54 17.85
C GLY A 190 22.47 10.18 17.24
N PRO A 191 23.74 9.95 16.85
CA PRO A 191 24.15 8.73 16.17
C PRO A 191 23.98 7.49 17.07
N PRO A 192 23.50 6.34 16.53
CA PRO A 192 23.32 5.12 17.32
C PRO A 192 24.61 4.57 17.94
N THR A 193 25.76 4.99 17.42
CA THR A 193 27.07 4.65 17.99
C THR A 193 27.34 5.34 19.33
N GLN A 194 26.59 6.38 19.68
CA GLN A 194 26.75 7.14 20.94
C GLN A 194 25.72 6.77 22.00
N TRP A 195 24.72 5.94 21.68
CA TRP A 195 23.62 5.62 22.62
C TRP A 195 24.03 4.69 23.75
N PHE A 196 25.13 3.96 23.56
CA PHE A 196 25.63 2.96 24.51
C PHE A 196 27.01 3.35 25.07
N SER A 197 27.43 4.59 24.85
CA SER A 197 28.72 5.16 25.29
C SER A 197 28.66 5.73 26.71
#